data_AF-A0AA42ZEX2-F1
#
_entry.id   AF-A0AA42ZEX2-F1
#
_cell.length_a   1.000
_cell.length_b   1.000
_cell.length_c   1.000
_cell.angle_alpha   90.00
_cell.angle_beta   90.00
_cell.angle_gamma   90.00
#
_symmetry.space_group_name_H-M   'P 1'
#
loop_
_entity.id
_entity.type
_entity.pdbx_description
1 polymer ?
#
loop_
_entity_poly.entity_id
_entity_poly.type
_entity_poly.pdbx_seq_one_letter_code
_entity_poly.pdbx_strand_id
1 'polypeptide(L)'
;MKTTLYLLTFLCFLLITGTRALYAQDSIALPSENELKVRERTVLGQFESDMVLTADARLKKKLERRDLITKRRSIIDTLDISDRRRRRLLKELYNSPFSNRWEKLVATMEFKEDPDQE
;
A
#
# COMPACT_ATOMS: atom_id res chain seq x y z
N MET A 1 37.99 -25.37 40.50
CA MET A 1 37.65 -26.06 39.23
C MET A 1 36.16 -25.98 38.86
N LYS A 2 35.23 -25.82 39.81
CA LYS A 2 33.79 -25.66 39.49
C LYS A 2 33.49 -24.27 38.89
N THR A 3 34.14 -23.23 39.38
CA THR A 3 34.02 -21.84 38.87
C THR A 3 34.52 -21.67 37.44
N THR A 4 35.62 -22.35 37.08
CA THR A 4 36.13 -22.39 35.70
C THR A 4 35.22 -23.18 34.76
N LEU A 5 34.52 -24.21 35.28
CA LEU A 5 33.55 -24.98 34.51
C LEU A 5 32.29 -24.14 34.20
N TYR A 6 31.77 -23.39 35.18
CA TYR A 6 30.63 -22.51 34.97
C TYR A 6 30.93 -21.37 33.98
N LEU A 7 32.14 -20.80 34.03
CA LEU A 7 32.58 -19.77 33.07
C LEU A 7 32.63 -20.31 31.63
N LEU A 8 33.13 -21.53 31.44
CA LEU A 8 33.20 -22.17 30.13
C LEU A 8 31.79 -22.47 29.58
N THR A 9 30.86 -22.94 30.43
CA THR A 9 29.47 -23.19 30.00
C THR A 9 28.73 -21.90 29.64
N PHE A 10 28.98 -20.80 30.35
CA PHE A 10 28.36 -19.50 30.06
C PHE A 10 28.87 -18.92 28.74
N LEU A 11 30.17 -19.06 28.45
CA LEU A 11 30.77 -18.64 27.18
C LEU A 11 30.17 -19.40 25.98
N CYS A 12 29.97 -20.71 26.11
CA CYS A 12 29.33 -21.51 25.06
C CYS A 12 27.87 -21.13 24.81
N PHE A 13 27.12 -20.77 25.85
CA PHE A 13 25.73 -20.32 25.70
C PHE A 13 25.64 -19.02 24.89
N LEU A 14 26.55 -18.07 25.15
CA LEU A 14 26.64 -16.78 24.43
C LEU A 14 26.93 -16.95 22.94
N LEU A 15 27.81 -17.90 22.58
CA LEU A 15 28.16 -18.18 21.18
C LEU A 15 26.99 -18.81 20.40
N ILE A 16 26.20 -19.68 21.02
CA ILE A 16 25.06 -20.34 20.37
C ILE A 16 23.91 -19.33 20.13
N THR A 17 23.67 -18.42 21.07
CA THR A 17 22.63 -17.39 20.89
C THR A 17 23.01 -16.33 19.85
N GLY A 18 24.30 -15.96 19.73
CA GLY A 18 24.75 -14.94 18.79
C GLY A 18 24.63 -15.35 17.32
N THR A 19 24.83 -16.62 17.00
CA THR A 19 24.74 -17.11 15.61
C THR A 19 23.33 -17.08 15.02
N ARG A 20 22.28 -17.07 15.86
CA ARG A 20 20.88 -17.01 15.38
C ARG A 20 20.46 -15.63 14.88
N ALA A 21 21.13 -14.56 15.31
CA ALA A 21 20.86 -13.21 14.85
C ALA A 21 21.36 -12.95 13.40
N LEU A 22 22.37 -13.71 12.94
CA LEU A 22 22.93 -13.55 11.60
C LEU A 22 22.08 -14.21 10.51
N TYR A 23 21.34 -15.28 10.82
CA TYR A 23 20.48 -15.98 9.85
C TYR A 23 19.15 -15.28 9.53
N ALA A 24 18.81 -14.20 10.24
CA ALA A 24 17.53 -13.49 10.04
C ALA A 24 17.58 -12.42 8.93
N GLN A 25 18.76 -12.08 8.39
CA GLN A 25 18.91 -11.04 7.38
C GLN A 25 18.66 -11.51 5.93
N ASP A 26 18.48 -12.81 5.69
CA ASP A 26 18.35 -13.38 4.33
C ASP A 26 16.91 -13.44 3.76
N SER A 27 15.94 -12.71 4.33
CA SER A 27 14.53 -12.79 3.86
C SER A 27 13.95 -11.53 3.22
N ILE A 28 14.74 -10.48 3.00
CA ILE A 28 14.37 -9.44 2.03
C ILE A 28 15.06 -9.82 0.73
N ALA A 29 14.48 -10.79 0.02
CA ALA A 29 14.82 -11.08 -1.37
C ALA A 29 14.49 -9.83 -2.21
N LEU A 30 15.43 -8.89 -2.29
CA LEU A 30 15.44 -7.90 -3.35
C LEU A 30 15.54 -8.68 -4.67
N PRO A 31 14.68 -8.39 -5.67
CA PRO A 31 14.78 -9.05 -6.96
C PRO A 31 16.21 -8.85 -7.49
N SER A 32 16.84 -9.94 -7.93
CA SER A 32 18.22 -9.91 -8.42
C SER A 32 18.37 -8.82 -9.49
N GLU A 33 19.45 -8.03 -9.44
CA GLU A 33 19.72 -6.91 -10.36
C GLU A 33 19.62 -7.28 -11.86
N ASN A 34 19.67 -8.58 -12.19
CA ASN A 34 19.66 -9.08 -13.56
C ASN A 34 18.26 -9.23 -14.21
N GLU A 35 17.16 -9.01 -13.49
CA GLU A 35 15.81 -9.11 -14.06
C GLU A 35 15.20 -7.77 -14.53
N LEU A 36 15.75 -6.63 -14.10
CA LEU A 36 15.25 -5.31 -14.51
C LEU A 36 15.98 -4.81 -15.76
N LYS A 37 15.64 -5.37 -16.92
CA LYS A 37 16.04 -4.79 -18.22
C LYS A 37 15.27 -3.50 -18.48
N VAL A 38 15.78 -2.38 -17.97
CA VAL A 38 15.25 -1.06 -18.29
C VAL A 38 15.58 -0.75 -19.76
N ARG A 39 14.54 -0.75 -20.61
CA ARG A 39 14.69 -0.34 -22.02
C ARG A 39 14.53 1.17 -22.11
N GLU A 40 15.56 1.86 -22.60
CA GLU A 40 15.44 3.27 -22.98
C GLU A 40 14.40 3.39 -24.10
N ARG A 41 13.38 4.23 -23.90
CA ARG A 41 12.33 4.49 -24.89
C ARG A 41 12.19 5.99 -25.10
N THR A 42 11.85 6.38 -26.32
CA THR A 42 11.51 7.77 -26.63
C THR A 42 10.14 8.12 -26.06
N VAL A 43 9.83 9.41 -25.93
CA VAL A 43 8.51 9.89 -25.44
C VAL A 43 7.36 9.33 -26.29
N LEU A 44 7.56 9.14 -27.60
CA LEU A 44 6.56 8.55 -28.49
C LEU A 44 6.33 7.06 -28.25
N GLY A 45 7.32 6.35 -27.68
CA GLY A 45 7.24 4.93 -27.35
C GLY A 45 6.14 4.58 -26.35
N GLN A 46 5.58 5.57 -25.63
CA GLN A 46 4.45 5.37 -24.73
C GLN A 46 3.13 5.07 -25.47
N PHE A 47 3.07 5.34 -26.78
CA PHE A 47 1.90 5.12 -27.63
C PHE A 47 2.06 3.92 -28.58
N GLU A 48 3.12 3.13 -28.43
CA GLU A 48 3.31 1.89 -29.19
C GLU A 48 2.18 0.90 -28.91
N SER A 49 1.84 0.07 -29.91
CA SER A 49 0.78 -0.95 -29.81
C SER A 49 0.89 -1.82 -28.58
N ASP A 50 2.11 -2.19 -28.22
CA ASP A 50 2.43 -3.12 -27.15
C ASP A 50 2.19 -2.50 -25.75
N MET A 51 2.13 -1.17 -25.68
CA MET A 51 1.82 -0.40 -24.48
C MET A 51 0.32 -0.10 -24.35
N VAL A 52 -0.45 -0.26 -25.44
CA VAL A 52 -1.90 -0.06 -25.44
C VAL A 52 -2.57 -1.28 -24.81
N LEU A 53 -3.46 -1.02 -23.86
CA LEU A 53 -4.24 -2.07 -23.20
C LEU A 53 -5.12 -2.82 -24.21
N THR A 54 -5.10 -4.15 -24.11
CA THR A 54 -6.02 -5.03 -24.85
C THR A 54 -7.49 -4.67 -24.57
N ALA A 55 -8.38 -5.05 -25.47
CA ALA A 55 -9.81 -4.76 -25.32
C ALA A 55 -10.38 -5.32 -24.00
N ASP A 56 -9.99 -6.54 -23.64
CA ASP A 56 -10.43 -7.20 -22.41
C ASP A 56 -9.89 -6.49 -21.17
N ALA A 57 -8.62 -6.08 -21.19
CA ALA A 57 -8.03 -5.31 -20.10
C ALA A 57 -8.74 -3.96 -19.91
N ARG A 58 -9.13 -3.29 -21.01
CA ARG A 58 -9.92 -2.05 -20.95
C ARG A 58 -11.31 -2.29 -20.36
N LEU A 59 -11.97 -3.38 -20.75
CA LEU A 59 -13.28 -3.76 -20.22
C LEU A 59 -13.21 -4.05 -18.72
N LYS A 60 -12.21 -4.83 -18.30
CA LYS A 60 -11.96 -5.12 -16.87
C LYS A 60 -11.77 -3.85 -16.06
N LYS A 61 -10.89 -2.93 -16.49
CA LYS A 61 -10.69 -1.64 -15.81
C LYS A 61 -11.96 -0.78 -15.74
N LYS A 62 -12.82 -0.87 -16.76
CA LYS A 62 -14.11 -0.17 -16.76
C LYS A 62 -15.07 -0.75 -15.71
N LEU A 63 -15.12 -2.07 -15.57
CA LEU A 63 -15.93 -2.74 -14.53
C LEU A 63 -15.40 -2.40 -13.13
N GLU A 64 -14.09 -2.55 -12.91
CA GLU A 64 -13.43 -2.19 -11.64
C GLU A 64 -13.73 -0.74 -11.24
N ARG A 65 -13.71 0.19 -12.20
CA ARG A 65 -14.09 1.58 -11.96
C ARG A 65 -15.54 1.72 -11.48
N ARG A 66 -16.48 0.99 -12.08
CA ARG A 66 -17.90 1.06 -11.69
C ARG A 66 -18.10 0.54 -10.27
N ASP A 67 -17.48 -0.58 -9.94
CA ASP A 67 -17.61 -1.21 -8.62
C ASP A 67 -17.00 -0.32 -7.54
N LEU A 68 -15.83 0.27 -7.83
CA LEU A 68 -15.16 1.22 -6.95
C LEU A 68 -15.98 2.49 -6.72
N ILE A 69 -16.62 3.03 -7.76
CA ILE A 69 -17.52 4.19 -7.63
C ILE A 69 -18.71 3.85 -6.75
N THR A 70 -19.35 2.71 -6.99
CA THR A 70 -20.51 2.27 -6.21
C THR A 70 -20.15 2.10 -4.74
N LYS A 71 -19.04 1.42 -4.43
CA LYS A 71 -18.57 1.21 -3.06
C LYS A 71 -18.21 2.52 -2.35
N ARG A 72 -17.46 3.41 -3.01
CA ARG A 72 -17.07 4.69 -2.40
C ARG A 72 -18.27 5.61 -2.21
N ARG A 73 -19.25 5.58 -3.12
CA ARG A 73 -20.48 6.35 -2.97
C ARG A 73 -21.29 5.90 -1.76
N SER A 74 -21.45 4.59 -1.56
CA SER A 74 -22.16 4.09 -0.36
C SER A 74 -21.47 4.53 0.94
N ILE A 75 -20.14 4.55 0.97
CA ILE A 75 -19.38 5.08 2.11
C ILE A 75 -19.68 6.57 2.34
N ILE A 76 -19.62 7.39 1.29
CA ILE A 76 -19.93 8.83 1.38
C ILE A 76 -21.35 9.05 1.91
N ASP A 77 -22.30 8.22 1.50
CA ASP A 77 -23.69 8.35 1.91
C ASP A 77 -23.89 8.06 3.41
N THR A 78 -23.09 7.15 3.98
CA THR A 78 -23.13 6.78 5.41
C THR A 78 -22.31 7.67 6.34
N LEU A 79 -21.37 8.47 5.83
CA LEU A 79 -20.50 9.30 6.67
C LEU A 79 -21.26 10.53 7.20
N ASP A 80 -21.17 10.77 8.52
CA ASP A 80 -21.62 12.04 9.10
C ASP A 80 -20.54 13.11 8.98
N ILE A 81 -20.65 13.87 7.89
CA ILE A 81 -19.72 14.92 7.51
C ILE A 81 -20.49 16.15 7.04
N SER A 82 -19.84 17.31 7.00
CA SER A 82 -20.46 18.52 6.43
C SER A 82 -20.69 18.40 4.93
N ASP A 83 -21.71 19.10 4.41
CA ASP A 83 -22.04 19.09 2.98
C ASP A 83 -20.90 19.54 2.07
N ARG A 84 -20.05 20.43 2.58
CA ARG A 84 -18.84 20.88 1.88
C ARG A 84 -17.86 19.71 1.69
N ARG A 85 -17.65 18.91 2.74
CA ARG A 85 -16.78 17.72 2.72
C ARG A 85 -17.38 16.62 1.84
N ARG A 86 -18.69 16.36 1.94
CA ARG A 86 -19.43 15.43 1.07
C ARG A 86 -19.27 15.77 -0.42
N ARG A 87 -19.48 17.04 -0.79
CA ARG A 87 -19.29 17.53 -2.17
C ARG A 87 -17.85 17.34 -2.67
N ARG A 88 -16.85 17.57 -1.81
CA ARG A 88 -15.43 17.39 -2.15
C ARG A 88 -15.11 15.91 -2.44
N LEU A 89 -15.61 14.98 -1.62
CA LEU A 89 -15.43 13.54 -1.82
C LEU A 89 -16.11 13.04 -3.10
N LEU A 90 -17.34 13.51 -3.37
CA LEU A 90 -18.05 13.17 -4.62
C LEU A 90 -17.31 13.69 -5.86
N LYS A 91 -16.79 14.93 -5.80
CA LYS A 91 -15.99 15.50 -6.90
C LYS A 91 -14.74 14.67 -7.15
N GLU A 92 -14.01 14.30 -6.10
CA GLU A 92 -12.79 13.49 -6.26
C GLU A 92 -13.10 12.09 -6.78
N LEU A 93 -14.22 11.49 -6.33
CA LEU A 93 -14.66 10.16 -6.76
C LEU A 93 -14.77 10.02 -8.28
N TYR A 94 -15.32 11.04 -8.95
CA TYR A 94 -15.50 11.01 -10.41
C TYR A 94 -14.28 11.49 -11.19
N ASN A 95 -13.50 12.42 -10.63
CA ASN A 95 -12.35 13.03 -11.32
C ASN A 95 -11.13 12.11 -11.39
N SER A 96 -10.90 11.26 -10.39
CA SER A 96 -9.62 10.57 -10.24
C SER A 96 -9.76 9.12 -9.71
N PRO A 97 -10.44 8.24 -10.47
CA PRO A 97 -10.84 6.91 -9.99
C PRO A 97 -9.66 6.05 -9.51
N PHE A 98 -8.49 6.18 -10.14
CA PHE A 98 -7.29 5.40 -9.85
C PHE A 98 -6.23 6.17 -9.07
N SER A 99 -6.58 7.30 -8.46
CA SER A 99 -5.65 8.05 -7.62
C SER A 99 -5.89 7.79 -6.13
N ASN A 100 -4.81 7.85 -5.35
CA ASN A 100 -4.88 7.74 -3.89
C ASN A 100 -5.39 9.04 -3.25
N ARG A 101 -5.82 10.04 -4.04
CA ARG A 101 -6.28 11.33 -3.50
C ARG A 101 -7.58 11.18 -2.72
N TRP A 102 -8.46 10.28 -3.12
CA TRP A 102 -9.69 10.00 -2.39
C TRP A 102 -9.39 9.44 -0.99
N GLU A 103 -8.48 8.48 -0.89
CA GLU A 103 -8.05 7.89 0.40
C GLU A 103 -7.42 8.94 1.31
N LYS A 104 -6.54 9.80 0.76
CA LYS A 104 -5.95 10.91 1.51
C LYS A 104 -7.01 11.87 2.05
N LEU A 105 -8.02 12.21 1.24
CA LEU A 105 -9.10 13.10 1.68
C LEU A 105 -9.89 12.50 2.84
N VAL A 106 -10.22 11.20 2.77
CA VAL A 106 -10.92 10.50 3.85
C VAL A 106 -10.05 10.46 5.12
N ALA A 107 -8.76 10.16 5.01
CA ALA A 107 -7.85 10.10 6.16
C ALA A 107 -7.68 11.45 6.88
N THR A 108 -7.73 12.57 6.14
CA THR A 108 -7.60 13.92 6.72
C THR A 108 -8.92 14.51 7.23
N MET A 109 -10.03 13.76 7.13
CA MET A 109 -11.36 14.29 7.44
C MET A 109 -11.70 14.09 8.91
N GLU A 110 -12.17 15.15 9.56
CA GLU A 110 -12.82 15.05 10.87
C GLU A 110 -14.31 14.78 10.70
N PHE A 111 -14.88 14.02 11.63
CA PHE A 111 -16.32 13.79 11.71
C PHE A 111 -16.97 14.90 12.54
N LYS A 112 -18.30 15.06 12.41
CA LYS A 112 -19.00 15.91 13.38
C LYS A 112 -18.99 15.19 14.73
N GLU A 113 -18.79 15.94 15.81
CA GLU A 113 -18.96 15.42 17.16
C GLU A 113 -20.46 15.36 17.47
N ASP A 114 -20.90 14.24 18.02
CA ASP A 114 -22.29 14.07 18.46
C ASP A 114 -22.55 15.03 19.64
N PRO A 115 -23.63 15.83 19.62
CA PRO A 115 -23.93 16.81 20.66
C PRO A 115 -24.36 16.20 22.01
N ASP A 116 -24.44 14.87 22.11
CA ASP A 116 -24.94 14.15 23.28
C ASP A 116 -23.83 13.60 24.20
N GLN A 117 -22.58 14.05 24.04
CA GLN A 117 -21.44 13.68 24.88
C GLN A 117 -20.96 14.90 25.72
N GLU A 118 -21.78 15.34 26.67
CA GLU A 118 -21.38 16.18 27.82
C GLU A 118 -21.74 15.49 29.14
#